data_AF-A0A914PGX5-F1
#
_entry.id   AF-A0A914PGX5-F1
#
_cell.length_a   1.000
_cell.length_b   1.000
_cell.length_c   1.000
_cell.angle_alpha   90.00
_cell.angle_beta   90.00
_cell.angle_gamma   90.00
#
_symmetry.space_group_name_H-M   'P 1'
#
loop_
_entity.id
_entity.type
_entity.pdbx_description
1 polymer ?
#
loop_
_entity_poly.entity_id
_entity_poly.type
_entity_poly.pdbx_seq_one_letter_code
_entity_poly.pdbx_strand_id
1 'polypeptide(L)'
;MTKMSRLPSPYGDCVPDGLTSNYIYSGYRYSTEGCYRSCFQDLVVRECGCGDPRFPVLNNSMHCQVFDPEARKCLEKRTNELGNVHGSFRCRCQQPCVQSVYTVSYSAAIWPSQSLNISLGNCNKGQEECNEQYM
;
A
#
# COMPACT_ATOMS: atom_id res chain seq x y z
N MET A 1 -8.62 18.71 -3.74
CA MET A 1 -8.91 17.85 -2.59
C MET A 1 -10.40 17.94 -2.29
N THR A 2 -11.07 16.81 -2.17
CA THR A 2 -12.51 16.74 -1.90
C THR A 2 -12.74 15.92 -0.63
N LYS A 3 -13.50 16.45 0.32
CA LYS A 3 -13.89 15.74 1.55
C LYS A 3 -15.27 15.13 1.38
N MET A 4 -15.41 13.84 1.65
CA MET A 4 -16.67 13.12 1.64
C MET A 4 -17.04 12.69 3.06
N SER A 5 -18.32 12.85 3.40
CA SER A 5 -18.91 12.41 4.67
C SER A 5 -20.12 11.52 4.40
N ARG A 6 -20.20 10.38 5.07
CA ARG A 6 -21.30 9.41 5.00
C ARG A 6 -21.94 9.30 6.37
N LEU A 7 -23.26 9.11 6.41
CA LEU A 7 -23.97 8.86 7.65
C LEU A 7 -23.78 7.38 8.05
N PRO A 8 -23.49 7.10 9.33
CA PRO A 8 -23.45 5.73 9.85
C PRO A 8 -24.87 5.15 9.98
N SER A 9 -24.96 3.96 10.56
CA SER A 9 -26.23 3.28 10.81
C SER A 9 -27.20 4.22 11.54
N PRO A 10 -28.48 4.31 11.12
CA PRO A 10 -29.20 3.42 10.20
C PRO A 10 -29.13 3.77 8.70
N TYR A 11 -28.47 4.87 8.33
CA TYR A 11 -28.49 5.37 6.94
C TYR A 11 -27.41 4.75 6.04
N GLY A 12 -26.40 4.12 6.65
CA GLY A 12 -25.33 3.41 5.96
C GLY A 12 -24.54 2.51 6.91
N ASP A 13 -23.63 1.70 6.36
CA ASP A 13 -22.75 0.79 7.14
C ASP A 13 -21.31 1.32 7.16
N CYS A 14 -21.11 2.65 7.17
CA CYS A 14 -19.76 3.23 7.19
C CYS A 14 -19.10 3.07 8.56
N VAL A 15 -17.77 3.05 8.57
CA VAL A 15 -16.98 2.86 9.78
C VAL A 15 -16.52 4.22 10.33
N PRO A 16 -16.93 4.62 11.56
CA PRO A 16 -16.56 5.91 12.12
C PRO A 16 -15.09 5.96 12.56
N ASP A 17 -14.64 4.97 13.36
CA ASP A 17 -13.30 4.96 13.93
C ASP A 17 -12.43 3.77 13.50
N GLY A 18 -13.03 2.64 13.10
CA GLY A 18 -12.45 1.52 12.32
C GLY A 18 -11.16 0.85 12.78
N LEU A 19 -10.58 1.32 13.88
CA LEU A 19 -9.41 0.78 14.54
C LEU A 19 -9.83 -0.45 15.36
N THR A 20 -9.98 -1.59 14.70
CA THR A 20 -10.06 -2.87 15.41
C THR A 20 -8.68 -3.23 15.98
N SER A 21 -8.65 -4.12 16.98
CA SER A 21 -7.39 -4.63 17.58
C SER A 21 -6.42 -5.22 16.55
N ASN A 22 -6.94 -5.65 15.40
CA ASN A 22 -6.19 -6.32 14.34
C ASN A 22 -5.77 -5.36 13.22
N TYR A 23 -5.93 -4.04 13.39
CA TYR A 23 -5.50 -3.07 12.40
C TYR A 23 -3.98 -2.88 12.45
N ILE A 24 -3.28 -3.24 11.37
CA ILE A 24 -1.80 -3.29 11.32
C ILE A 24 -1.15 -1.89 11.31
N TYR A 25 -1.91 -0.83 10.98
CA TYR A 25 -1.40 0.54 10.87
C TYR A 25 -1.71 1.35 12.13
N SER A 26 -1.04 1.00 13.23
CA SER A 26 -1.21 1.70 14.51
C SER A 26 -0.87 3.19 14.39
N GLY A 27 -1.70 4.04 15.00
CA GLY A 27 -1.55 5.50 14.97
C GLY A 27 -2.05 6.18 13.68
N TYR A 28 -2.45 5.42 12.65
CA TYR A 28 -3.05 5.96 11.44
C TYR A 28 -4.57 5.84 11.45
N ARG A 29 -5.25 6.72 10.71
CA ARG A 29 -6.71 6.62 10.54
C ARG A 29 -7.10 5.38 9.77
N TYR A 30 -8.28 4.85 10.06
CA TYR A 30 -8.88 3.76 9.29
C TYR A 30 -9.03 4.13 7.81
N SER A 31 -8.72 3.16 6.95
CA SER A 31 -8.99 3.21 5.52
C SER A 31 -9.45 1.83 5.05
N THR A 32 -10.21 1.77 3.95
CA THR A 32 -10.63 0.49 3.37
C THR A 32 -9.43 -0.37 2.97
N GLU A 33 -8.42 0.22 2.34
CA GLU A 33 -7.16 -0.45 2.00
C GLU A 33 -6.43 -0.97 3.24
N GLY A 34 -6.38 -0.16 4.30
CA GLY A 34 -5.81 -0.56 5.57
C GLY A 34 -6.52 -1.78 6.16
N CYS A 35 -7.85 -1.83 6.08
CA CYS A 35 -8.65 -2.97 6.52
C CYS A 35 -8.34 -4.23 5.72
N TYR A 36 -8.33 -4.15 4.38
CA TYR A 36 -8.04 -5.29 3.52
C TYR A 36 -6.64 -5.86 3.78
N ARG A 37 -5.63 -4.99 3.93
CA ARG A 37 -4.26 -5.40 4.24
C ARG A 37 -4.13 -6.00 5.64
N SER A 38 -4.84 -5.45 6.62
CA SER A 38 -4.88 -5.99 7.99
C SER A 38 -5.49 -7.38 8.02
N CYS A 39 -6.63 -7.55 7.34
CA CYS A 39 -7.33 -8.82 7.22
C CYS A 39 -6.50 -9.87 6.46
N PHE A 40 -5.84 -9.48 5.37
CA PHE A 40 -4.91 -10.36 4.67
C PHE A 40 -3.72 -10.77 5.54
N GLN A 41 -3.15 -9.85 6.32
CA GLN A 41 -2.07 -10.20 7.24
C GLN A 41 -2.51 -11.19 8.31
N ASP A 42 -3.70 -11.02 8.89
CA ASP A 42 -4.25 -11.97 9.87
C ASP A 42 -4.39 -13.37 9.26
N LEU A 43 -4.85 -13.48 8.01
CA LEU A 43 -4.91 -14.75 7.29
C LEU A 43 -3.53 -15.39 7.13
N VAL A 44 -2.55 -14.61 6.64
CA VAL A 44 -1.21 -15.11 6.33
C VAL A 44 -0.48 -15.53 7.60
N VAL A 45 -0.57 -14.74 8.69
CA VAL A 45 -0.02 -15.11 9.99
C VAL A 45 -0.67 -16.39 10.53
N ARG A 46 -2.00 -16.54 10.41
CA ARG A 46 -2.73 -17.71 10.91
C ARG A 46 -2.42 -18.99 10.14
N GLU A 47 -2.25 -18.89 8.82
CA GLU A 47 -2.12 -20.08 7.95
C GLU A 47 -0.69 -20.42 7.57
N CYS A 48 0.18 -19.42 7.46
CA CYS A 48 1.59 -19.60 7.10
C CYS A 48 2.54 -19.45 8.31
N GLY A 49 2.05 -18.94 9.46
CA GLY A 49 2.85 -18.76 10.68
C GLY A 49 3.79 -17.54 10.67
N CYS A 50 3.78 -16.76 9.59
CA CYS A 50 4.58 -15.55 9.39
C CYS A 50 3.74 -14.52 8.66
N GLY A 51 4.13 -13.25 8.66
CA GLY A 51 3.42 -12.19 7.94
C GLY A 51 4.09 -11.76 6.64
N ASP A 52 3.30 -11.23 5.69
CA ASP A 52 3.83 -10.67 4.44
C ASP A 52 4.82 -9.51 4.73
N PRO A 53 6.04 -9.51 4.17
CA PRO A 53 7.03 -8.47 4.42
C PRO A 53 6.68 -7.09 3.84
N ARG A 54 5.70 -6.98 2.92
CA ARG A 54 5.29 -5.71 2.30
C ARG A 54 4.44 -4.84 3.22
N PHE A 55 3.90 -5.40 4.30
CA PHE A 55 3.01 -4.71 5.23
C PHE A 55 3.49 -4.92 6.68
N PRO A 56 3.15 -4.01 7.60
CA PRO A 56 3.37 -4.25 9.03
C PRO A 56 2.69 -5.54 9.50
N VAL A 57 3.24 -6.14 10.56
CA VAL A 57 2.76 -7.40 11.14
C VAL A 57 2.20 -7.19 12.55
N LEU A 58 1.15 -7.94 12.88
CA LEU A 58 0.48 -7.86 14.18
C LEU A 58 1.27 -8.58 15.27
N ASN A 59 1.14 -8.10 16.52
CA ASN A 59 1.45 -8.85 17.74
C ASN A 59 2.87 -9.45 17.81
N ASN A 60 3.90 -8.72 17.36
CA ASN A 60 5.28 -9.21 17.30
C ASN A 60 5.50 -10.47 16.44
N SER A 61 4.58 -10.76 15.51
CA SER A 61 4.79 -11.84 14.53
C SER A 61 5.99 -11.51 13.66
N MET A 62 6.73 -12.53 13.21
CA MET A 62 7.85 -12.33 12.30
C MET A 62 7.39 -12.27 10.84
N HIS A 63 8.11 -11.52 10.02
CA HIS A 63 7.90 -11.54 8.58
C HIS A 63 8.35 -12.88 7.98
N CYS A 64 7.67 -13.30 6.91
CA CYS A 64 8.07 -14.47 6.14
C CYS A 64 9.45 -14.23 5.53
N GLN A 65 10.38 -15.16 5.78
CA GLN A 65 11.74 -15.09 5.27
C GLN A 65 11.77 -15.53 3.81
N VAL A 66 12.50 -14.80 2.96
CA VAL A 66 12.62 -15.12 1.53
C VAL A 66 13.30 -16.48 1.31
N PHE A 67 14.21 -16.84 2.21
CA PHE A 67 14.97 -18.10 2.15
C PHE A 67 14.20 -19.32 2.67
N ASP A 68 13.03 -19.11 3.28
CA ASP A 68 12.16 -20.21 3.70
C ASP A 68 11.23 -20.59 2.52
N PRO A 69 11.47 -21.75 1.87
CA PRO A 69 10.70 -22.13 0.68
C PRO A 69 9.24 -22.45 1.01
N GLU A 70 8.94 -22.96 2.21
CA GLU A 70 7.59 -23.34 2.61
C GLU A 70 6.76 -22.10 2.94
N ALA A 71 7.33 -21.17 3.72
CA ALA A 71 6.71 -19.88 4.00
C ALA A 71 6.45 -19.10 2.71
N ARG A 72 7.42 -19.06 1.78
CA ARG A 72 7.28 -18.39 0.49
C ARG A 72 6.16 -18.99 -0.36
N LYS A 73 6.12 -20.32 -0.47
CA LYS A 73 5.08 -21.03 -1.24
C LYS A 73 3.68 -20.81 -0.64
N CYS A 74 3.59 -20.77 0.68
CA CYS A 74 2.34 -20.45 1.38
C CYS A 74 1.88 -19.02 1.10
N LEU A 75 2.77 -18.04 1.24
CA LEU A 75 2.48 -16.63 0.97
C LEU A 75 2.02 -16.40 -0.48
N GLU A 76 2.70 -17.03 -1.44
CA GLU A 76 2.34 -16.96 -2.87
C GLU A 76 0.94 -17.52 -3.12
N LYS A 77 0.63 -18.68 -2.54
CA LYS A 77 -0.70 -19.30 -2.65
C LYS A 77 -1.79 -18.38 -2.09
N ARG A 78 -1.61 -17.80 -0.90
CA ARG A 78 -2.61 -16.92 -0.28
C ARG A 78 -2.75 -15.59 -1.00
N THR A 79 -1.65 -15.06 -1.55
CA THR A 79 -1.69 -13.86 -2.40
C THR A 79 -2.52 -14.10 -3.66
N ASN A 80 -2.37 -15.27 -4.29
CA ASN A 80 -3.14 -15.65 -5.47
C ASN A 80 -4.63 -15.87 -5.15
N GLU A 81 -4.95 -16.44 -3.97
CA GLU A 81 -6.32 -16.61 -3.52
C GLU A 81 -7.03 -15.29 -3.24
N LEU A 82 -6.33 -14.27 -2.72
CA LEU A 82 -6.89 -12.94 -2.49
C LEU A 82 -7.34 -12.26 -3.80
N GLY A 83 -6.64 -12.53 -4.90
CA GLY A 83 -6.99 -12.03 -6.24
C GLY A 83 -8.12 -12.82 -6.92
N ASN A 84 -8.53 -13.96 -6.37
CA ASN A 84 -9.55 -14.81 -6.97
C ASN A 84 -10.96 -14.40 -6.52
N VAL A 85 -11.82 -14.02 -7.47
CA VAL A 85 -13.22 -13.63 -7.23
C VAL A 85 -14.04 -14.76 -6.58
N HIS A 86 -13.64 -16.02 -6.79
CA HIS A 86 -14.24 -17.20 -6.18
C HIS A 86 -13.56 -17.66 -4.88
N GLY A 87 -12.62 -16.86 -4.35
CA GLY A 87 -11.94 -17.15 -3.10
C GLY A 87 -12.92 -17.30 -1.92
N SER A 88 -12.63 -18.24 -1.03
CA SER A 88 -13.38 -18.46 0.21
C SER A 88 -13.15 -17.35 1.24
N PHE A 89 -12.02 -16.66 1.15
CA PHE A 89 -11.64 -15.62 2.08
C PHE A 89 -12.30 -14.28 1.72
N ARG A 90 -13.15 -13.78 2.62
CA ARG A 90 -13.82 -12.48 2.47
C ARG A 90 -13.55 -11.59 3.66
N CYS A 91 -12.91 -10.46 3.41
CA CYS A 91 -12.76 -9.39 4.38
C CYS A 91 -13.98 -8.47 4.32
N ARG A 92 -14.65 -8.27 5.47
CA ARG A 92 -15.71 -7.26 5.59
C ARG A 92 -15.06 -5.90 5.89
N CYS A 93 -14.73 -5.16 4.85
CA CYS A 93 -14.10 -3.83 4.96
C CYS A 93 -15.03 -2.76 4.38
N GLN A 94 -15.71 -2.03 5.27
CA GLN A 94 -16.63 -0.97 4.87
C GLN A 94 -15.91 0.38 4.71
N GLN A 95 -16.50 1.28 3.92
CA GLN A 95 -15.96 2.62 3.70
C GLN A 95 -15.92 3.43 5.01
N PRO A 96 -14.89 4.27 5.24
CA PRO A 96 -14.88 5.19 6.37
C PRO A 96 -16.03 6.20 6.24
N CYS A 97 -16.59 6.61 7.39
CA CYS A 97 -17.62 7.65 7.39
C CYS A 97 -17.08 9.01 6.94
N VAL A 98 -15.79 9.29 7.17
CA VAL A 98 -15.12 10.52 6.72
C VAL A 98 -13.90 10.17 5.89
N GLN A 99 -13.86 10.66 4.65
CA GLN A 99 -12.76 10.39 3.72
C GLN A 99 -12.29 11.68 3.03
N SER A 100 -10.99 11.78 2.77
CA SER A 100 -10.40 12.81 1.92
C SER A 100 -9.86 12.19 0.64
N VAL A 101 -10.32 12.68 -0.51
CA VAL A 101 -9.90 12.20 -1.84
C VAL A 101 -9.14 13.30 -2.56
N TYR A 102 -8.01 12.93 -3.16
CA TYR A 102 -7.13 13.82 -3.89
C TYR A 102 -7.14 13.41 -5.36
N THR A 103 -7.67 14.27 -6.22
CA THR A 103 -7.55 14.11 -7.67
C THR A 103 -6.20 14.64 -8.11
N VAL A 104 -5.43 13.83 -8.83
CA VAL A 104 -4.11 14.18 -9.33
C VAL A 104 -4.21 14.54 -10.81
N SER A 105 -3.57 15.64 -11.21
CA SER A 105 -3.31 15.99 -12.60
C SER A 105 -1.81 15.99 -12.81
N TYR A 106 -1.32 15.29 -13.83
CA TYR A 106 0.10 15.12 -14.09
C TYR A 106 0.53 15.96 -15.29
N SER A 107 1.64 16.67 -15.14
CA SER A 107 2.36 17.32 -16.23
C SER A 107 3.86 17.17 -16.01
N ALA A 108 4.62 17.08 -17.11
CA ALA A 108 6.07 16.91 -17.09
C ALA A 108 6.75 18.00 -17.94
N ALA A 109 8.00 18.33 -17.59
CA ALA A 109 8.84 19.27 -18.32
C ALA A 109 10.32 18.86 -18.20
N ILE A 110 11.17 19.35 -19.11
CA ILE A 110 12.61 19.09 -19.08
C ILE A 110 13.23 19.77 -17.86
N TRP A 111 13.90 18.98 -17.01
CA TRP A 111 14.70 19.45 -15.88
C TRP A 111 16.06 18.73 -15.91
N PRO A 112 17.20 19.45 -15.79
CA PRO A 112 17.32 20.90 -15.66
C PRO A 112 17.11 21.64 -16.98
N SER A 113 16.65 22.89 -16.91
CA SER A 113 16.53 23.75 -18.09
C SER A 113 17.90 24.11 -18.66
N GLN A 114 17.99 24.32 -19.98
CA GLN A 114 19.23 24.81 -20.61
C GLN A 114 19.69 26.18 -20.09
N SER A 115 18.79 26.95 -19.47
CA SER A 115 19.07 28.22 -18.80
C SER A 115 19.69 28.08 -17.41
N LEU A 116 19.59 26.89 -16.80
CA LEU A 116 20.33 26.59 -15.58
C LEU A 116 21.76 26.29 -16.00
N ASN A 117 22.60 27.33 -15.97
CA ASN A 117 24.07 27.21 -16.10
C ASN A 117 24.68 26.60 -14.81
N ILE A 118 24.04 25.54 -14.31
CA ILE A 118 24.57 24.69 -13.26
C ILE A 118 25.49 23.72 -13.97
N SER A 119 26.78 23.79 -13.68
CA SER A 119 27.73 22.74 -14.00
C SER A 119 27.35 21.47 -13.23
N LEU A 120 26.35 20.72 -13.73
CA LEU A 120 26.25 19.30 -13.45
C LEU A 120 27.63 18.74 -13.83
N GLY A 121 28.38 18.31 -12.81
CA GLY A 121 29.84 18.33 -12.80
C GLY A 121 30.46 18.03 -14.15
N ASN A 122 31.27 18.96 -14.67
CA ASN A 122 31.90 18.96 -16.01
C ASN A 122 31.80 17.62 -16.75
N CYS A 123 30.67 17.38 -17.40
CA CYS A 123 30.52 16.25 -18.28
C CYS A 123 31.20 16.63 -19.59
N ASN A 124 32.45 16.18 -19.80
CA ASN A 124 33.25 16.46 -21.00
C ASN A 124 32.74 15.68 -22.24
N LYS A 125 31.49 15.23 -22.24
CA LYS A 125 30.88 14.36 -23.25
C LYS A 125 29.72 15.06 -23.96
N GLY A 126 29.23 14.44 -25.04
CA GLY A 126 28.09 14.96 -25.79
C GLY A 126 26.83 15.08 -24.91
N GLN A 127 25.99 16.06 -25.23
CA GLN A 127 24.79 16.41 -24.45
C GLN A 127 23.82 15.22 -24.26
N GLU A 128 23.79 14.28 -25.21
CA GLU A 128 23.00 13.04 -25.11
C GLU A 128 23.55 12.06 -24.06
N GLU A 129 24.87 11.81 -24.02
CA GLU A 129 25.50 10.91 -23.04
C GLU A 129 25.43 11.45 -21.60
N CYS A 130 25.41 12.77 -21.43
CA CYS A 130 25.27 13.38 -20.12
C CYS A 130 23.84 13.29 -19.58
N ASN A 131 22.83 13.24 -20.45
CA ASN A 131 21.43 13.12 -20.06
C ASN A 131 21.04 11.68 -19.67
N GLU A 132 21.76 10.66 -20.14
CA GLU A 132 21.54 9.26 -19.71
C GLU A 132 21.96 8.99 -18.25
N GLN A 133 22.80 9.83 -17.65
CA GLN A 133 23.21 9.68 -16.25
C GLN A 133 22.15 10.16 -15.24
N TYR A 134 21.10 10.83 -15.71
CA TYR A 134 20.05 11.44 -14.88
C TYR A 134 18.63 10.97 -15.27
N MET A 135 18.51 9.94 -16.11
CA MET A 135 17.27 9.19 -16.35
C MET A 135 17.33 7.80 -15.72
#